data_AF-A0A1H3G9Y9-F1
#
_entry.id   AF-A0A1H3G9Y9-F1
#
_cell.length_a   1.000
_cell.length_b   1.000
_cell.length_c   1.000
_cell.angle_alpha   90.00
_cell.angle_beta   90.00
_cell.angle_gamma   90.00
#
_symmetry.space_group_name_H-M   'P 1'
#
loop_
_entity.id
_entity.type
_entity.pdbx_description
1 polymer ?
#
loop_
_entity_poly.entity_id
_entity_poly.type
_entity_poly.pdbx_seq_one_letter_code
_entity_poly.pdbx_strand_id
1 'polypeptide(L)'
;MRFALALGLVLVLATGGVMTASTAEQQALNAEREHITNRLDDATCLDEWGVDAGTVRKSARVTRVTARGVRVRVTMPYAYRVEQDGEPLFADTASDATYVVSLRGAHRMSGDRIEPC
;
A
#
# COMPACT_ATOMS: atom_id res chain seq x y z
N MET A 1 -26.06 20.55 -15.80
CA MET A 1 -24.89 19.70 -15.49
C MET A 1 -23.97 20.51 -14.57
N ARG A 2 -23.93 20.18 -13.27
CA ARG A 2 -23.08 20.88 -12.29
C ARG A 2 -21.75 20.13 -12.19
N PHE A 3 -20.70 20.69 -12.78
CA PHE A 3 -19.34 20.22 -12.59
C PHE A 3 -18.93 20.48 -11.14
N ALA A 4 -18.88 19.42 -10.33
CA ALA A 4 -18.28 19.47 -9.01
C ALA A 4 -16.76 19.55 -9.19
N LEU A 5 -16.20 20.74 -9.00
CA LEU A 5 -14.78 20.96 -8.84
C LEU A 5 -14.30 20.13 -7.64
N ALA A 6 -13.62 19.01 -7.91
CA ALA A 6 -12.89 18.28 -6.89
C ALA A 6 -11.72 19.17 -6.43
N LEU A 7 -11.96 19.98 -5.39
CA LEU A 7 -10.90 20.69 -4.67
C LEU A 7 -9.99 19.63 -4.04
N GLY A 8 -8.88 19.31 -4.73
CA GLY A 8 -7.81 18.52 -4.14
C GLY A 8 -7.22 19.28 -2.96
N LEU A 9 -7.27 18.69 -1.77
CA LEU A 9 -6.70 19.29 -0.56
C LEU A 9 -5.18 19.41 -0.71
N VAL A 10 -4.69 20.65 -0.71
CA VAL A 10 -3.28 21.01 -0.80
C VAL A 10 -2.72 21.14 0.61
N LEU A 11 -1.61 20.44 0.91
CA LEU A 11 -1.04 20.36 2.23
C LEU A 11 0.40 20.89 2.24
N VAL A 12 0.62 21.93 3.04
CA VAL A 12 1.93 22.59 3.18
C VAL A 12 2.72 21.89 4.28
N LEU A 13 3.82 21.23 3.91
CA LEU A 13 4.76 20.68 4.89
C LEU A 13 5.66 21.82 5.39
N ALA A 14 6.07 21.75 6.67
CA ALA A 14 6.87 22.78 7.34
C ALA A 14 8.23 23.12 6.67
N THR A 15 8.63 22.34 5.65
CA THR A 15 9.86 22.50 4.87
C THR A 15 9.64 23.11 3.47
N GLY A 16 8.49 23.73 3.20
CA GLY A 16 8.22 24.44 1.93
C GLY A 16 7.85 23.55 0.74
N GLY A 17 7.72 22.25 0.95
CA GLY A 17 7.17 21.33 -0.05
C GLY A 17 5.65 21.27 0.06
N VAL A 18 4.97 21.45 -1.07
CA VAL A 18 3.53 21.25 -1.17
C VAL A 18 3.27 19.83 -1.64
N MET A 19 2.52 19.05 -0.86
CA MET A 19 2.07 17.72 -1.23
C MET A 19 0.55 17.66 -1.11
N THR A 20 -0.12 17.09 -2.12
CA THR A 20 -1.56 16.85 -2.05
C THR A 20 -1.83 15.51 -1.34
N ALA A 21 -3.03 15.38 -0.77
CA ALA A 21 -3.46 14.11 -0.19
C ALA A 21 -3.42 12.96 -1.22
N SER A 22 -3.85 13.23 -2.46
CA SER A 22 -3.83 12.24 -3.55
C SER A 22 -2.43 11.75 -3.91
N THR A 23 -1.44 12.64 -3.94
CA THR A 23 -0.04 12.27 -4.19
C THR A 23 0.51 11.43 -3.04
N ALA A 24 0.21 11.79 -1.80
CA ALA A 24 0.64 11.01 -0.64
C ALA A 24 0.02 9.60 -0.66
N GLU A 25 -1.27 9.51 -0.97
CA GLU A 25 -1.99 8.23 -1.08
C GLU A 25 -1.39 7.34 -2.18
N GLN A 26 -1.12 7.89 -3.37
CA GLN A 26 -0.52 7.13 -4.46
C GLN A 26 0.91 6.68 -4.14
N GLN A 27 1.72 7.52 -3.50
CA GLN A 27 3.08 7.14 -3.10
C GLN A 27 3.06 6.03 -2.05
N ALA A 28 2.14 6.09 -1.07
CA ALA A 28 1.98 5.02 -0.10
C ALA A 28 1.50 3.71 -0.74
N LEU A 29 0.56 3.77 -1.70
CA LEU A 29 0.11 2.60 -2.46
C LEU A 29 1.24 1.95 -3.25
N ASN A 30 2.06 2.74 -3.93
CA ASN A 30 3.19 2.22 -4.69
C ASN A 30 4.22 1.55 -3.77
N ALA A 31 4.52 2.16 -2.62
CA ALA A 31 5.46 1.60 -1.67
C ALA A 31 4.95 0.30 -1.00
N GLU A 32 3.65 0.17 -0.74
CA GLU A 32 3.09 -1.09 -0.24
C GLU A 32 3.06 -2.15 -1.35
N ARG A 33 2.74 -1.79 -2.59
CA ARG A 33 2.83 -2.73 -3.72
C ARG A 33 4.25 -3.29 -3.84
N GLU A 34 5.26 -2.44 -3.83
CA GLU A 34 6.66 -2.86 -3.89
C GLU A 34 7.05 -3.74 -2.70
N HIS A 35 6.60 -3.40 -1.49
CA HIS A 35 6.84 -4.22 -0.30
C HIS A 35 6.27 -5.64 -0.45
N ILE A 36 4.99 -5.75 -0.84
CA ILE A 36 4.33 -7.05 -1.05
C ILE A 36 5.02 -7.81 -2.18
N THR A 37 5.30 -7.15 -3.31
CA THR A 37 6.01 -7.75 -4.44
C THR A 37 7.33 -8.36 -3.99
N ASN A 38 8.17 -7.62 -3.27
CA ASN A 38 9.46 -8.14 -2.81
C ASN A 38 9.27 -9.34 -1.87
N ARG A 39 8.28 -9.30 -0.97
CA ARG A 39 8.03 -10.41 -0.03
C ARG A 39 7.53 -11.69 -0.71
N LEU A 40 6.72 -11.56 -1.75
CA LEU A 40 6.22 -12.70 -2.51
C LEU A 40 7.28 -13.22 -3.50
N ASP A 41 8.08 -12.33 -4.10
CA ASP A 41 9.18 -12.70 -5.00
C ASP A 41 10.31 -13.45 -4.24
N ASP A 42 10.60 -13.02 -3.01
CA ASP A 42 11.58 -13.70 -2.13
C ASP A 42 11.08 -15.08 -1.62
N ALA A 43 9.79 -15.38 -1.76
CA ALA A 43 9.18 -16.60 -1.23
C ALA A 43 9.26 -17.76 -2.23
N THR A 44 10.29 -18.59 -2.08
CA THR A 44 10.54 -19.74 -2.96
C THR A 44 9.50 -20.86 -2.87
N CYS A 45 8.61 -20.82 -1.88
CA CYS A 45 7.52 -21.79 -1.74
C CYS A 45 6.34 -21.52 -2.69
N LEU A 46 6.33 -20.37 -3.38
CA LEU A 46 5.21 -19.98 -4.23
C LEU A 46 5.41 -20.39 -5.68
N ASP A 47 4.36 -20.94 -6.28
CA ASP A 47 4.33 -21.28 -7.70
C ASP A 47 3.81 -20.11 -8.55
N GLU A 48 2.88 -19.33 -7.99
CA GLU A 48 2.29 -18.16 -8.64
C GLU A 48 1.87 -17.13 -7.59
N TRP A 49 2.04 -15.84 -7.88
CA TRP A 49 1.56 -14.77 -7.02
C TRP A 49 1.20 -13.51 -7.81
N GLY A 50 0.38 -12.66 -7.20
CA GLY A 50 -0.03 -11.38 -7.77
C GLY A 50 -0.36 -10.34 -6.70
N VAL A 51 0.09 -9.11 -6.93
CA VAL A 51 -0.27 -7.93 -6.11
C VAL A 51 -1.33 -7.13 -6.84
N ASP A 52 -2.25 -6.49 -6.10
CA ASP A 52 -3.49 -5.93 -6.66
C ASP A 52 -4.43 -7.03 -7.23
N ALA A 53 -4.19 -8.28 -6.83
CA ALA A 53 -5.02 -9.43 -7.11
C ALA A 53 -5.83 -9.78 -5.87
N GLY A 54 -7.04 -10.28 -6.06
CA GLY A 54 -7.92 -10.70 -4.96
C GLY A 54 -9.25 -9.94 -4.90
N THR A 55 -10.05 -10.27 -3.90
CA THR A 55 -11.42 -9.76 -3.72
C THR A 55 -11.50 -8.54 -2.81
N VAL A 56 -10.50 -8.32 -1.96
CA VAL A 56 -10.44 -7.16 -1.05
C VAL A 56 -10.21 -5.87 -1.84
N ARG A 57 -10.92 -4.81 -1.47
CA ARG A 57 -10.80 -3.52 -2.16
C ARG A 57 -9.52 -2.78 -1.76
N LYS A 58 -8.66 -2.51 -2.74
CA LYS A 58 -7.51 -1.59 -2.60
C LYS A 58 -7.96 -0.22 -2.09
N SER A 59 -7.26 0.31 -1.09
CA SER A 59 -7.56 1.64 -0.54
C SER A 59 -6.31 2.34 -0.01
N ALA A 60 -6.34 3.67 -0.02
CA ALA A 60 -5.42 4.51 0.73
C ALA A 60 -6.17 5.70 1.31
N ARG A 61 -5.78 6.12 2.50
CA ARG A 61 -6.41 7.25 3.19
C ARG A 61 -5.39 8.00 4.02
N VAL A 62 -5.31 9.32 3.81
CA VAL A 62 -4.61 10.21 4.75
C VAL A 62 -5.31 10.17 6.11
N THR A 63 -4.57 9.82 7.16
CA THR A 63 -5.08 9.75 8.55
C THR A 63 -4.62 10.91 9.41
N ARG A 64 -3.44 11.47 9.13
CA ARG A 64 -2.87 12.59 9.90
C ARG A 64 -1.81 13.33 9.09
N VAL A 65 -1.69 14.63 9.34
CA VAL A 65 -0.56 15.45 8.90
C VAL A 65 0.33 15.71 10.10
N THR A 66 1.64 15.57 9.91
CA THR A 66 2.63 15.81 10.97
C THR A 66 3.79 16.64 10.43
N ALA A 67 4.61 17.19 11.32
CA ALA A 67 5.86 17.85 10.93
C ALA A 67 6.84 16.93 10.18
N ARG A 68 6.69 15.60 10.32
CA ARG A 68 7.53 14.59 9.65
C ARG A 68 6.98 14.14 8.28
N GLY A 69 5.78 14.58 7.90
CA GLY A 69 5.10 14.14 6.68
C GLY A 69 3.64 13.78 6.90
N VAL A 70 3.03 13.21 5.86
CA VAL A 70 1.63 12.79 5.81
C VAL A 70 1.54 11.31 6.18
N ARG A 71 0.76 10.97 7.20
CA ARG A 71 0.48 9.58 7.57
C ARG A 71 -0.66 9.04 6.72
N VAL A 72 -0.40 7.95 6.01
CA VAL A 72 -1.36 7.30 5.12
C VAL A 72 -1.55 5.87 5.58
N ARG A 73 -2.81 5.43 5.73
CA ARG A 73 -3.15 4.01 5.88
C ARG A 73 -3.49 3.44 4.52
N VAL A 74 -2.94 2.27 4.21
CA VAL A 74 -3.09 1.57 2.93
C VAL A 74 -3.63 0.17 3.19
N THR A 75 -4.54 -0.27 2.32
CA THR A 75 -4.95 -1.67 2.18
C THR A 75 -4.64 -2.08 0.75
N MET A 76 -3.86 -3.14 0.56
CA MET A 76 -3.47 -3.64 -0.76
C MET A 76 -3.78 -5.14 -0.87
N PRO A 77 -4.68 -5.54 -1.78
CA PRO A 77 -5.00 -6.95 -1.98
C PRO A 77 -3.83 -7.67 -2.68
N TYR A 78 -3.65 -8.93 -2.32
CA TYR A 78 -2.70 -9.83 -2.99
C TYR A 78 -3.19 -11.27 -2.91
N ALA A 79 -2.76 -12.08 -3.86
CA ALA A 79 -3.08 -13.50 -3.92
C ALA A 79 -1.83 -14.31 -4.28
N TYR A 80 -1.78 -15.55 -3.80
CA TYR A 80 -0.70 -16.48 -4.11
C TYR A 80 -1.17 -17.93 -4.12
N ARG A 81 -0.40 -18.78 -4.81
CA ARG A 81 -0.54 -20.23 -4.82
C ARG A 81 0.71 -20.86 -4.22
N VAL A 82 0.51 -21.83 -3.32
CA VAL A 82 1.55 -22.65 -2.70
C VAL A 82 1.16 -24.12 -2.82
N GLU A 83 2.09 -24.98 -3.22
CA GLU A 83 1.93 -26.44 -3.10
C GLU A 83 2.07 -26.86 -1.63
N GLN A 84 1.03 -27.48 -1.07
CA GLN A 84 1.05 -28.05 0.27
C GLN A 84 0.54 -29.50 0.24
N ASP A 85 1.36 -30.44 0.72
CA ASP A 85 1.03 -31.87 0.74
C ASP A 85 0.69 -32.47 -0.65
N GLY A 86 1.22 -31.87 -1.72
CA GLY A 86 0.98 -32.30 -3.11
C GLY A 86 -0.30 -31.75 -3.74
N GLU A 87 -0.98 -30.82 -3.07
CA GLU A 87 -2.15 -30.13 -3.60
C GLU A 87 -1.94 -28.60 -3.60
N PRO A 88 -2.42 -27.87 -4.62
CA PRO A 88 -2.30 -26.43 -4.69
C PRO A 88 -3.27 -25.75 -3.73
N LEU A 89 -2.74 -24.96 -2.80
CA LEU A 89 -3.51 -24.05 -1.96
C LEU A 89 -3.46 -22.62 -2.51
N PHE A 90 -4.62 -21.97 -2.48
CA PHE A 90 -4.80 -20.60 -2.96
C PHE A 90 -5.13 -19.68 -1.79
N ALA A 91 -4.37 -18.60 -1.65
CA ALA A 91 -4.66 -17.52 -0.72
C ALA A 91 -5.13 -16.29 -1.50
N ASP A 92 -6.27 -15.72 -1.09
CA ASP A 92 -6.77 -14.40 -1.49
C ASP A 92 -6.91 -13.54 -0.23
N THR A 93 -6.08 -12.52 -0.11
CA THR A 93 -5.96 -11.73 1.13
C THR A 93 -5.57 -10.28 0.84
N ALA A 94 -5.32 -9.49 1.88
CA ALA A 94 -4.83 -8.13 1.79
C ALA A 94 -3.84 -7.80 2.89
N SER A 95 -2.95 -6.85 2.62
CA SER A 95 -2.04 -6.26 3.58
C SER A 95 -2.58 -4.90 4.00
N ASP A 96 -2.70 -4.67 5.31
CA ASP A 96 -2.91 -3.36 5.91
C ASP A 96 -1.59 -2.79 6.42
N ALA A 97 -1.28 -1.54 6.03
CA ALA A 97 -0.07 -0.86 6.45
C ALA A 97 -0.27 0.63 6.69
N THR A 98 0.63 1.21 7.49
CA THR A 98 0.71 2.64 7.74
C THR A 98 2.06 3.17 7.27
N TYR A 99 2.01 4.20 6.43
CA TYR A 99 3.16 4.90 5.89
C TYR A 99 3.24 6.32 6.43
N VAL A 100 4.46 6.85 6.55
CA VAL A 100 4.71 8.29 6.59
C VAL A 100 5.32 8.69 5.25
N VAL A 101 4.60 9.53 4.53
CA VAL A 101 4.99 10.04 3.22
C VAL A 101 5.53 11.46 3.38
N SER A 102 6.73 11.67 2.86
CA SER A 102 7.43 12.94 2.92
C SER A 102 8.11 13.22 1.58
N LEU A 103 8.80 14.36 1.47
CA LEU A 103 9.62 14.66 0.29
C LEU A 103 10.76 13.66 0.06
N ARG A 104 11.14 12.88 1.08
CA ARG A 104 12.17 11.83 0.97
C ARG A 104 11.62 10.49 0.47
N GLY A 105 10.30 10.38 0.29
CA GLY A 105 9.62 9.14 -0.08
C GLY A 105 8.64 8.66 0.99
N ALA A 106 8.16 7.43 0.81
CA ALA A 106 7.22 6.76 1.69
C ALA A 106 7.93 5.74 2.58
N HIS A 107 7.82 5.90 3.90
CA HIS A 107 8.43 5.00 4.87
C HIS A 107 7.34 4.20 5.60
N ARG A 108 7.44 2.86 5.55
CA ARG A 108 6.52 1.95 6.25
C ARG A 108 6.78 2.01 7.75
N MET A 109 5.77 2.42 8.53
CA MET A 109 5.87 2.56 9.98
C MET A 109 5.40 1.31 10.72
N SER A 110 4.38 0.66 10.18
CA SER A 110 3.76 -0.55 10.72
C SER A 110 2.89 -1.18 9.64
N GLY A 111 2.56 -2.45 9.80
CA GLY A 111 1.60 -3.15 8.96
C GLY A 111 1.72 -4.65 9.13
N ASP A 112 0.91 -5.37 8.38
CA ASP A 112 0.88 -6.82 8.41
C ASP A 112 2.23 -7.40 7.96
N ARG A 113 2.53 -8.60 8.45
CA ARG A 113 3.64 -9.40 7.96
C ARG A 113 3.14 -10.27 6.82
N ILE A 114 4.01 -10.46 5.84
CA ILE A 114 3.74 -11.28 4.66
C ILE A 114 4.75 -12.42 4.70
N GLU A 115 4.22 -13.56 5.12
CA GLU A 115 4.91 -14.83 5.40
C GLU A 115 4.07 -15.92 4.70
N PRO A 116 4.22 -16.07 3.38
CA PRO A 116 3.46 -17.07 2.61
C PRO A 116 4.06 -18.48 2.77
N CYS A 117 5.28 -18.54 3.31
CA CYS A 117 5.90 -19.64 4.03
C CYS A 117 6.26 -19.09 5.44
#